data_AF-A0A1Y0V555-F1
#
_entry.id   AF-A0A1Y0V555-F1
#
_cell.length_a   1.000
_cell.length_b   1.000
_cell.length_c   1.000
_cell.angle_alpha   90.00
_cell.angle_beta   90.00
_cell.angle_gamma   90.00
#
_symmetry.space_group_name_H-M   'P 1'
#
loop_
_entity.id
_entity.type
_entity.pdbx_description
1 polymer ?
#
loop_
_entity_poly.entity_id
_entity_poly.type
_entity_poly.pdbx_seq_one_letter_code
_entity_poly.pdbx_strand_id
1 'polypeptide(L)'
;MTQLNANLSIEDRVAIAYKEARARGHDLFRVLDPRFNLLRQRMGIYYREQHSGDAVRAKMAKEQYDKEMKEAEVFFISVRNAPENELAAIVFANATFTNASPDQRQQSHESISDLVERLMAKGISFEVIHPGNLILFPAAKLTEQDRRVVMPRKKEIMAEIERRRDAWTI
;
A
#
# COMPACT_ATOMS: atom_id res chain seq x y z
N MET A 1 -25.83 5.91 -13.99
CA MET A 1 -24.87 6.87 -14.58
C MET A 1 -25.45 7.36 -15.87
N THR A 2 -25.71 8.65 -15.98
CA THR A 2 -26.18 9.31 -17.20
C THR A 2 -25.09 9.21 -18.27
N GLN A 3 -25.47 8.98 -19.53
CA GLN A 3 -24.57 8.88 -20.69
C GLN A 3 -23.62 10.09 -20.86
N LEU A 4 -23.91 11.22 -20.20
CA LEU A 4 -23.09 12.42 -20.15
C LEU A 4 -21.69 12.23 -19.56
N ASN A 5 -21.48 11.27 -18.66
CA ASN A 5 -20.17 11.10 -18.02
C ASN A 5 -19.18 10.26 -18.85
N ALA A 6 -19.62 9.57 -19.91
CA ALA A 6 -18.76 8.68 -20.69
C ALA A 6 -17.70 9.41 -21.53
N ASN A 7 -17.96 10.69 -21.89
CA ASN A 7 -17.05 11.53 -22.68
C ASN A 7 -16.00 12.26 -21.82
N LEU A 8 -16.07 12.13 -20.49
CA LEU A 8 -15.11 12.74 -19.57
C LEU A 8 -13.83 11.89 -19.48
N SER A 9 -12.73 12.58 -19.15
CA SER A 9 -11.47 11.92 -18.82
C SER A 9 -11.68 10.92 -17.68
N ILE A 10 -10.90 9.85 -17.64
CA ILE A 10 -10.94 8.86 -16.54
C ILE A 10 -10.74 9.55 -15.18
N GLU A 11 -9.94 10.62 -15.13
CA GLU A 11 -9.67 11.44 -13.95
C GLU A 11 -10.93 12.15 -13.44
N ASP A 12 -11.65 12.81 -14.34
CA ASP A 12 -12.88 13.52 -14.02
C ASP A 12 -13.97 12.55 -13.58
N ARG A 13 -14.09 11.39 -14.24
CA ARG A 13 -15.06 10.37 -13.85
C ARG A 13 -14.77 9.82 -12.45
N VAL A 14 -13.51 9.55 -12.13
CA VAL A 14 -13.09 9.12 -10.80
C VAL A 14 -13.36 10.20 -9.75
N ALA A 15 -13.04 11.46 -10.05
CA ALA A 15 -13.26 12.59 -9.13
C ALA A 15 -14.76 12.83 -8.87
N ILE A 16 -15.61 12.72 -9.89
CA ILE A 16 -17.07 12.78 -9.76
C ILE A 16 -17.57 11.62 -8.91
N ALA A 17 -17.16 10.39 -9.22
CA ALA A 17 -17.57 9.20 -8.47
C ALA A 17 -17.19 9.29 -6.98
N TYR A 18 -15.99 9.80 -6.67
CA TYR A 18 -15.57 10.07 -5.29
C TYR A 18 -16.46 11.12 -4.62
N LYS A 19 -16.72 12.26 -5.27
CA LYS A 19 -17.58 13.32 -4.70
C LYS A 19 -18.99 12.82 -4.43
N GLU A 20 -19.56 12.07 -5.37
CA GLU A 20 -20.90 11.48 -5.22
C GLU A 20 -20.93 10.44 -4.09
N ALA A 21 -19.92 9.58 -3.98
CA ALA A 21 -19.81 8.64 -2.87
C ALA A 21 -19.67 9.35 -1.52
N ARG A 22 -18.87 10.43 -1.46
CA ARG A 22 -18.63 11.23 -0.24
C ARG A 22 -19.85 12.03 0.20
N ALA A 23 -20.70 12.45 -0.74
CA ALA A 23 -21.92 13.22 -0.49
C ALA A 23 -23.00 12.44 0.28
N ARG A 24 -22.88 11.11 0.41
CA ARG A 24 -23.80 10.28 1.20
C ARG A 24 -23.73 10.51 2.73
N GLY A 25 -22.91 11.45 3.19
CA GLY A 25 -23.08 12.12 4.50
C GLY A 25 -22.71 11.31 5.76
N HIS A 26 -22.45 10.01 5.65
CA HIS A 26 -22.09 9.18 6.81
C HIS A 26 -20.60 9.31 7.18
N ASP A 27 -20.26 9.33 8.48
CA ASP A 27 -18.87 9.42 8.94
C ASP A 27 -17.99 8.25 8.46
N LEU A 28 -18.61 7.09 8.16
CA LEU A 28 -17.95 5.94 7.55
C LEU A 28 -17.30 6.28 6.21
N PHE A 29 -17.82 7.27 5.48
CA PHE A 29 -17.26 7.70 4.20
C PHE A 29 -16.03 8.60 4.32
N ARG A 30 -15.63 9.04 5.53
CA ARG A 30 -14.35 9.74 5.74
C ARG A 30 -13.14 8.87 5.37
N VAL A 31 -13.30 7.54 5.42
CA VAL A 31 -12.29 6.57 4.98
C VAL A 31 -11.94 6.68 3.49
N LEU A 32 -12.82 7.29 2.69
CA LEU A 32 -12.59 7.51 1.27
C LEU A 32 -11.55 8.61 1.03
N ASP A 33 -11.43 9.57 1.96
CA ASP A 33 -10.56 10.73 1.81
C ASP A 33 -9.07 10.32 1.77
N PRO A 34 -8.55 9.46 2.69
CA PRO A 34 -7.21 8.91 2.58
C PRO A 34 -6.96 8.15 1.27
N ARG A 35 -7.95 7.39 0.79
CA ARG A 35 -7.80 6.58 -0.43
C ARG A 35 -7.76 7.44 -1.69
N PHE A 36 -8.62 8.45 -1.78
CA PHE A 36 -8.60 9.41 -2.87
C PHE A 36 -7.29 10.22 -2.87
N ASN A 37 -6.79 10.62 -1.70
CA ASN A 37 -5.51 11.30 -1.58
C ASN A 37 -4.32 10.42 -1.99
N LEU A 38 -4.30 9.15 -1.59
CA LEU A 38 -3.27 8.19 -2.01
C LEU A 38 -3.28 7.98 -3.53
N LEU A 39 -4.47 7.83 -4.12
CA LEU A 39 -4.63 7.73 -5.57
C LEU A 39 -4.02 8.95 -6.26
N ARG A 40 -4.38 10.17 -5.82
CA ARG A 40 -3.81 11.41 -6.38
C ARG A 40 -2.29 11.46 -6.27
N GLN A 41 -1.72 11.04 -5.14
CA GLN A 41 -0.27 10.99 -4.96
C GLN A 41 0.39 10.02 -5.93
N ARG A 42 -0.16 8.81 -6.09
CA ARG A 42 0.35 7.79 -7.04
C ARG A 42 0.23 8.24 -8.48
N MET A 43 -0.89 8.85 -8.86
CA MET A 43 -1.09 9.42 -10.19
C MET A 43 -0.03 10.48 -10.49
N GLY A 44 0.32 11.34 -9.52
CA GLY A 44 1.42 12.30 -9.67
C GLY A 44 2.80 11.66 -9.83
N ILE A 45 3.03 10.47 -9.26
CA ILE A 45 4.26 9.69 -9.48
C ILE A 45 4.26 9.14 -10.92
N TYR A 46 3.21 8.43 -11.33
CA TYR A 46 3.13 7.85 -12.66
C TYR A 46 3.18 8.90 -13.76
N TYR A 47 2.55 10.06 -13.58
CA TYR A 47 2.64 11.16 -14.52
C TYR A 47 4.10 11.62 -14.71
N ARG A 48 4.88 11.76 -13.62
CA ARG A 48 6.31 12.08 -13.72
C ARG A 48 7.12 10.98 -14.41
N GLU A 49 6.84 9.72 -14.11
CA GLU A 49 7.54 8.59 -14.70
C GLU A 49 7.23 8.40 -16.20
N GLN A 50 6.01 8.72 -16.63
CA GLN A 50 5.62 8.79 -18.05
C GLN A 50 6.46 9.80 -18.85
N HIS A 51 6.99 10.83 -18.20
CA HIS A 51 7.79 11.89 -18.82
C HIS A 51 9.28 11.78 -18.48
N SER A 52 9.73 10.63 -17.95
CA SER A 52 11.12 10.41 -17.51
C SER A 52 12.15 10.27 -18.65
N GLY A 53 11.72 10.25 -19.91
CA GLY A 53 12.58 10.06 -21.09
C GLY A 53 12.94 8.59 -21.38
N ASP A 54 12.69 7.68 -20.44
CA ASP A 54 12.79 6.23 -20.64
C ASP A 54 11.47 5.67 -21.18
N ALA A 55 11.47 5.18 -22.42
CA ALA A 55 10.29 4.68 -23.11
C ALA A 55 9.67 3.44 -22.44
N VAL A 56 10.47 2.57 -21.83
CA VAL A 56 9.98 1.36 -21.14
C VAL A 56 9.32 1.76 -19.83
N ARG A 57 9.99 2.60 -19.04
CA ARG A 57 9.44 3.11 -17.79
C ARG A 57 8.18 3.93 -18.01
N ALA A 58 8.16 4.75 -19.06
CA ALA A 58 7.00 5.55 -19.41
C ALA A 58 5.79 4.70 -19.81
N LYS A 59 6.01 3.62 -20.58
CA LYS A 59 4.96 2.67 -20.93
C LYS A 59 4.40 1.96 -19.70
N MET A 60 5.26 1.44 -18.83
CA MET A 60 4.84 0.78 -17.59
C MET A 60 4.06 1.72 -16.67
N ALA A 61 4.53 2.97 -16.51
CA ALA A 61 3.84 3.97 -15.72
C ALA A 61 2.47 4.35 -16.30
N LYS A 62 2.31 4.34 -17.63
CA LYS A 62 1.01 4.54 -18.29
C LYS A 62 0.05 3.38 -18.05
N GLU A 63 0.51 2.14 -18.18
CA GLU A 63 -0.31 0.96 -17.92
C GLU A 63 -0.77 0.90 -16.46
N GLN A 64 0.12 1.22 -15.52
CA GLN A 64 -0.21 1.24 -14.10
C GLN A 64 -1.18 2.39 -13.75
N TYR A 65 -1.00 3.56 -14.39
CA TYR A 65 -1.93 4.68 -14.28
C TYR A 65 -3.35 4.29 -14.72
N ASP A 66 -3.49 3.77 -15.93
CA ASP A 66 -4.80 3.41 -16.51
C ASP A 66 -5.49 2.32 -15.69
N LYS A 67 -4.72 1.37 -15.16
CA LYS A 67 -5.22 0.30 -14.29
C LYS A 67 -5.76 0.86 -12.97
N GLU A 68 -4.96 1.64 -12.24
CA GLU A 68 -5.37 2.16 -10.93
C GLU A 68 -6.55 3.13 -11.04
N MET A 69 -6.62 3.92 -12.11
CA MET A 69 -7.76 4.82 -12.33
C MET A 69 -9.06 4.05 -12.61
N LYS A 70 -9.02 2.96 -13.39
CA LYS A 70 -10.19 2.09 -13.59
C LYS A 70 -10.61 1.39 -12.30
N GLU A 71 -9.65 0.84 -11.55
CA GLU A 71 -9.93 0.21 -10.25
C GLU A 71 -10.56 1.21 -9.26
N ALA A 72 -10.07 2.45 -9.24
CA ALA A 72 -10.62 3.52 -8.42
C ALA A 72 -12.03 3.93 -8.85
N GLU A 73 -12.28 4.06 -10.16
CA GLU A 73 -13.60 4.38 -10.71
C GLU A 73 -14.64 3.34 -10.27
N VAL A 74 -14.33 2.05 -10.47
CA VAL A 74 -15.20 0.93 -10.07
C VAL A 74 -15.46 0.97 -8.56
N PHE A 75 -14.42 1.21 -7.76
CA PHE A 75 -14.53 1.28 -6.31
C PHE A 75 -15.43 2.43 -5.84
N PHE A 76 -15.25 3.65 -6.32
CA PHE A 76 -16.08 4.77 -5.88
C PHE A 76 -17.53 4.62 -6.34
N ILE A 77 -17.76 4.05 -7.54
CA ILE A 77 -19.10 3.72 -8.01
C ILE A 77 -19.74 2.63 -7.14
N SER A 78 -19.00 1.59 -6.74
CA SER A 78 -19.55 0.52 -5.89
C SER A 78 -19.92 1.06 -4.51
N VAL A 79 -19.08 1.90 -3.92
CA VAL A 79 -19.37 2.60 -2.67
C VAL A 79 -20.57 3.54 -2.82
N ARG A 80 -20.67 4.30 -3.92
CA ARG A 80 -21.83 5.17 -4.19
C ARG A 80 -23.13 4.36 -4.23
N ASN A 81 -23.13 3.23 -4.91
CA ASN A 81 -24.34 2.43 -5.17
C ASN A 81 -24.69 1.43 -4.05
N ALA A 82 -23.76 1.10 -3.15
CA ALA A 82 -23.96 0.09 -2.14
C ALA A 82 -25.01 0.50 -1.08
N PRO A 83 -25.84 -0.43 -0.58
CA PRO A 83 -26.74 -0.13 0.52
C PRO A 83 -25.97 0.09 1.84
N GLU A 84 -26.51 0.91 2.75
CA GLU A 84 -25.80 1.41 3.95
C GLU A 84 -25.31 0.32 4.90
N ASN A 85 -26.03 -0.81 4.96
CA ASN A 85 -25.68 -1.98 5.75
C ASN A 85 -24.50 -2.79 5.18
N GLU A 86 -24.19 -2.67 3.89
CA GLU A 86 -23.07 -3.37 3.23
C GLU A 86 -21.85 -2.47 3.05
N LEU A 87 -22.03 -1.16 3.25
CA LEU A 87 -21.01 -0.15 3.05
C LEU A 87 -19.83 -0.29 4.01
N ALA A 88 -20.10 -0.64 5.28
CA ALA A 88 -19.04 -0.92 6.24
C ALA A 88 -18.18 -2.10 5.75
N ALA A 89 -18.79 -3.19 5.26
CA ALA A 89 -18.06 -4.35 4.75
C ALA A 89 -17.22 -4.02 3.50
N ILE A 90 -17.75 -3.23 2.56
CA ILE A 90 -17.04 -2.81 1.35
C ILE A 90 -15.86 -1.90 1.69
N VAL A 91 -16.07 -0.95 2.62
CA VAL A 91 -15.02 -0.09 3.16
C VAL A 91 -13.96 -0.90 3.88
N PHE A 92 -14.33 -1.81 4.78
CA PHE A 92 -13.39 -2.62 5.56
C PHE A 92 -12.60 -3.59 4.68
N ALA A 93 -13.25 -4.27 3.73
CA ALA A 93 -12.58 -5.17 2.78
C ALA A 93 -11.62 -4.41 1.85
N ASN A 94 -11.84 -3.11 1.62
CA ASN A 94 -10.95 -2.26 0.83
C ASN A 94 -9.95 -1.44 1.66
N ALA A 95 -10.19 -1.19 2.95
CA ALA A 95 -9.28 -0.49 3.85
C ALA A 95 -8.03 -1.33 4.17
N THR A 96 -8.13 -2.64 4.05
CA THR A 96 -6.98 -3.57 4.07
C THR A 96 -6.07 -3.45 2.84
N PHE A 97 -6.48 -2.74 1.78
CA PHE A 97 -5.62 -2.49 0.61
C PHE A 97 -4.78 -1.21 0.71
N THR A 98 -4.92 -0.41 1.77
CA THR A 98 -4.45 0.99 1.79
C THR A 98 -2.99 1.23 2.17
N ASN A 99 -2.12 0.22 2.19
CA ASN A 99 -0.68 0.46 2.42
C ASN A 99 0.28 -0.29 1.48
N ALA A 100 -0.20 -1.14 0.57
CA ALA A 100 0.70 -1.87 -0.32
C ALA A 100 0.85 -1.15 -1.67
N SER A 101 2.06 -0.66 -1.96
CA SER A 101 2.51 -0.43 -3.34
C SER A 101 2.32 -1.74 -4.14
N PRO A 102 2.10 -1.73 -5.47
CA PRO A 102 2.03 -2.97 -6.27
C PRO A 102 3.24 -3.89 -6.06
N ASP A 103 4.43 -3.31 -5.81
CA ASP A 103 5.66 -4.02 -5.42
C ASP A 103 5.58 -4.76 -4.07
N GLN A 104 4.64 -4.38 -3.21
CA GLN A 104 4.40 -5.04 -1.92
C GLN A 104 3.31 -6.11 -2.00
N ARG A 105 2.57 -6.22 -3.11
CA ARG A 105 1.54 -7.26 -3.31
C ARG A 105 2.12 -8.61 -3.74
N GLN A 106 3.39 -8.66 -4.13
CA GLN A 106 4.14 -9.90 -4.39
C GLN A 106 5.04 -10.33 -3.22
N GLN A 107 5.10 -9.57 -2.14
CA GLN A 107 5.74 -10.01 -0.91
C GLN A 107 4.67 -10.68 -0.05
N SER A 108 4.55 -11.98 -0.33
CA SER A 108 3.91 -13.05 0.42
C SER A 108 3.57 -12.71 1.87
N HIS A 109 2.45 -13.28 2.34
CA HIS A 109 2.01 -13.44 3.72
C HIS A 109 3.05 -14.15 4.64
N GLU A 110 4.33 -13.79 4.57
CA GLU A 110 5.35 -14.22 5.52
C GLU A 110 5.08 -13.49 6.84
N SER A 111 4.77 -14.26 7.89
CA SER A 111 4.58 -13.71 9.22
C SER A 111 5.90 -13.12 9.73
N ILE A 112 5.85 -12.20 10.69
CA ILE A 112 7.07 -11.63 11.29
C ILE A 112 7.93 -12.72 11.93
N SER A 113 7.29 -13.75 12.50
CA SER A 113 7.94 -14.96 13.00
C SER A 113 8.78 -15.66 11.93
N ASP A 114 8.17 -15.96 10.79
CA ASP A 114 8.84 -16.67 9.68
C ASP A 114 9.99 -15.85 9.10
N LEU A 115 9.80 -14.52 9.00
CA LEU A 115 10.83 -13.60 8.56
C LEU A 115 12.05 -13.62 9.51
N VAL A 116 11.82 -13.56 10.82
CA VAL A 116 12.89 -13.62 11.83
C VAL A 116 13.63 -14.96 11.75
N GLU A 117 12.90 -16.07 11.71
CA GLU A 117 13.49 -17.42 11.61
C GLU A 117 14.31 -17.60 10.33
N ARG A 118 13.80 -17.12 9.19
CA ARG A 118 14.53 -17.17 7.93
C ARG A 118 15.82 -16.37 7.97
N LEU A 119 15.81 -15.20 8.60
CA LEU A 119 17.01 -14.38 8.79
C LEU A 119 18.01 -15.06 9.75
N MET A 120 17.55 -15.64 10.85
CA MET A 120 18.39 -16.43 11.76
C MET A 120 18.99 -17.66 11.08
N ALA A 121 18.22 -18.35 10.24
CA ALA A 121 18.68 -19.52 9.46
C ALA A 121 19.77 -19.13 8.44
N LYS A 122 19.76 -17.89 7.93
CA LYS A 122 20.87 -17.33 7.13
C LYS A 122 22.09 -16.98 8.00
N GLY A 123 22.00 -17.13 9.33
CA GLY A 123 23.02 -16.72 10.28
C GLY A 123 23.14 -15.21 10.39
N ILE A 124 21.99 -14.51 10.39
CA ILE A 124 21.85 -13.12 10.80
C ILE A 124 21.48 -13.08 12.29
N SER A 125 22.24 -12.34 13.06
CA SER A 125 21.96 -11.98 14.44
C SER A 125 21.29 -10.61 14.50
N PHE A 126 20.47 -10.41 15.54
CA PHE A 126 19.75 -9.18 15.80
C PHE A 126 20.27 -8.52 17.06
N GLU A 127 20.40 -7.20 17.01
CA GLU A 127 20.74 -6.38 18.17
C GLU A 127 19.78 -5.20 18.22
N VAL A 128 19.22 -4.96 19.41
CA VAL A 128 18.30 -3.86 19.68
C VAL A 128 19.00 -2.83 20.53
N ILE A 129 19.15 -1.62 20.02
CA ILE A 129 19.68 -0.48 20.78
C ILE A 129 18.53 0.47 21.07
N HIS A 130 18.26 0.74 22.35
CA HIS A 130 17.21 1.68 22.72
C HIS A 130 17.65 3.16 22.61
N PRO A 131 16.76 4.07 22.17
CA PRO A 131 15.41 3.81 21.68
C PRO A 131 15.39 3.61 20.15
N GLY A 132 14.96 2.42 19.69
CA GLY A 132 14.43 2.25 18.33
C GLY A 132 15.43 1.87 17.24
N ASN A 133 16.64 1.43 17.58
CA ASN A 133 17.62 0.96 16.60
C ASN A 133 17.65 -0.57 16.54
N LEU A 134 17.58 -1.10 15.32
CA LEU A 134 17.67 -2.53 15.02
C LEU A 134 18.91 -2.71 14.14
N ILE A 135 19.87 -3.47 14.64
CA ILE A 135 21.09 -3.85 13.93
C ILE A 135 20.94 -5.31 13.51
N LEU A 136 21.32 -5.57 12.25
CA LEU A 136 21.31 -6.90 11.66
C LEU A 136 22.74 -7.22 11.21
N PHE A 137 23.31 -8.30 11.75
CA PHE A 137 24.71 -8.64 11.54
C PHE A 137 24.87 -10.12 11.14
N PRO A 138 25.73 -10.47 10.16
CA PRO A 138 26.53 -9.58 9.31
C PRO A 138 25.72 -8.99 8.14
N ALA A 139 25.89 -7.69 7.89
CA ALA A 139 25.18 -6.98 6.82
C ALA A 139 25.44 -7.52 5.41
N ALA A 140 26.58 -8.22 5.21
CA ALA A 140 26.95 -8.86 3.95
C ALA A 140 26.01 -10.01 3.54
N LYS A 141 25.30 -10.60 4.50
CA LYS A 141 24.34 -11.69 4.26
C LYS A 141 22.91 -11.20 3.98
N LEU A 142 22.66 -9.89 4.09
CA LEU A 142 21.37 -9.29 3.77
C LEU A 142 21.30 -8.95 2.29
N THR A 143 20.37 -9.59 1.58
CA THR A 143 20.07 -9.22 0.19
C THR A 143 19.32 -7.88 0.13
N GLU A 144 19.34 -7.23 -1.03
CA GLU A 144 18.55 -6.02 -1.27
C GLU A 144 17.04 -6.28 -1.07
N GLN A 145 16.58 -7.49 -1.38
CA GLN A 145 15.21 -7.91 -1.11
C GLN A 145 14.92 -8.02 0.39
N ASP A 146 15.83 -8.61 1.17
CA ASP A 146 15.69 -8.68 2.64
C ASP A 146 15.59 -7.26 3.24
N ARG A 147 16.41 -6.31 2.77
CA ARG A 147 16.38 -4.91 3.23
C ARG A 147 15.04 -4.24 2.96
N ARG A 148 14.48 -4.45 1.77
CA ARG A 148 13.17 -3.89 1.38
C ARG A 148 12.01 -4.46 2.20
N VAL A 149 12.12 -5.70 2.68
CA VAL A 149 11.12 -6.33 3.55
C VAL A 149 11.27 -5.88 5.01
N VAL A 150 12.51 -5.85 5.52
CA VAL A 150 12.81 -5.54 6.92
C VAL A 150 12.54 -4.08 7.26
N MET A 151 12.90 -3.16 6.38
CA MET A 151 12.82 -1.72 6.67
C MET A 151 11.41 -1.21 7.04
N PRO A 152 10.35 -1.53 6.28
CA PRO A 152 9.00 -1.11 6.64
C PRO A 152 8.46 -1.81 7.90
N ARG A 153 9.00 -2.97 8.27
CA ARG A 153 8.53 -3.82 9.38
C ARG A 153 9.43 -3.78 10.62
N LYS A 154 10.36 -2.81 10.70
CA LYS A 154 11.39 -2.71 11.75
C LYS A 154 10.81 -2.79 13.18
N LYS A 155 9.73 -2.08 13.46
CA LYS A 155 9.10 -2.06 14.80
C LYS A 155 8.51 -3.42 15.18
N GLU A 156 7.89 -4.10 14.23
CA GLU A 156 7.29 -5.42 14.43
C GLU A 156 8.36 -6.48 14.67
N ILE A 157 9.47 -6.40 13.91
CA ILE A 157 10.64 -7.28 14.09
C ILE A 157 11.26 -7.08 15.48
N MET A 158 11.46 -5.83 15.91
CA MET A 158 11.97 -5.51 17.25
C MET A 158 11.09 -6.09 18.36
N ALA A 159 9.77 -5.94 18.25
CA ALA A 159 8.85 -6.50 19.23
C ALA A 159 8.92 -8.05 19.26
N GLU A 160 9.08 -8.69 18.11
CA GLU A 160 9.14 -10.16 18.04
C GLU A 160 10.45 -10.73 18.61
N ILE A 161 11.60 -10.11 18.34
CA ILE A 161 12.89 -10.55 18.89
C ILE A 161 13.02 -10.27 20.39
N GLU A 162 12.44 -9.16 20.88
CA GLU A 162 12.33 -8.87 22.31
C GLU A 162 11.43 -9.90 23.01
N ARG A 163 10.28 -10.25 22.39
CA ARG A 163 9.38 -11.30 22.89
C ARG A 163 10.07 -12.66 23.01
N ARG A 164 10.90 -13.02 22.03
CA ARG A 164 11.64 -14.30 22.01
C ARG A 164 12.90 -14.30 22.88
N ARG A 165 13.42 -13.12 23.25
CA ARG A 165 14.73 -12.94 23.89
C ARG A 165 15.90 -13.42 23.02
N ASP A 166 15.72 -13.35 21.70
CA ASP A 166 16.72 -13.79 20.70
C ASP A 166 17.73 -12.69 20.33
N ALA A 167 17.53 -11.46 20.84
CA ALA A 167 18.38 -10.32 20.55
C ALA A 167 19.21 -9.90 21.77
N TRP A 168 20.45 -9.50 21.49
CA TRP A 168 21.23 -8.73 22.44
C TRP A 168 20.64 -7.31 22.52
N THR A 169 20.26 -6.89 23.72
CA THR A 169 19.62 -5.59 23.96
C THR A 169 20.60 -4.69 24.71
N ILE A 170 20.90 -3.51 24.14
CA ILE A 170 21.80 -2.48 24.74
C ILE A 170 21.01 -1.21 25.03
#